data_AF-A0A5N6T115-F1
#
_entry.id   AF-A0A5N6T115-F1
#
_cell.length_a   1.000
_cell.length_b   1.000
_cell.length_c   1.000
_cell.angle_alpha   90.00
_cell.angle_beta   90.00
_cell.angle_gamma   90.00
#
_symmetry.space_group_name_H-M   'P 1'
#
loop_
_entity.id
_entity.type
_entity.pdbx_description
1 polymer ?
#
loop_
_entity_poly.entity_id
_entity_poly.type
_entity_poly.pdbx_seq_one_letter_code
_entity_poly.pdbx_strand_id
1 'polypeptide(L)'
;MSSMRPDTVGQDTTVESIMGVGLIEAKLISREYCQSHWVITFSQSGKCINAHLSKDVLRYSRDPLPEVVSSIGFRIKNGKPPIDDLLEDLWLPPSFMERPREFCDCVQWAFGVIYNYSGLDCIDTVSTTGISLDDLVGELVRIQSGALIDVNMGLTLSERACIEDYGSLARSNDRSATRAGAHPRDAEVDDGK
;
A
#
# COMPACT_ATOMS: atom_id res chain seq x y z
N MET A 1 15.22 14.73 -75.70
CA MET A 1 14.14 15.17 -74.78
C MET A 1 13.40 13.93 -74.30
N SER A 2 13.63 13.51 -73.07
CA SER A 2 12.78 12.56 -72.35
C SER A 2 12.68 13.05 -70.91
N SER A 3 11.45 13.28 -70.49
CA SER A 3 11.03 13.72 -69.17
C SER A 3 10.73 12.49 -68.32
N MET A 4 11.33 12.38 -67.13
CA MET A 4 10.77 11.58 -66.04
C MET A 4 10.89 12.39 -64.74
N ARG A 5 9.72 12.62 -64.11
CA ARG A 5 9.58 13.11 -62.73
C ARG A 5 9.56 11.90 -61.77
N PRO A 6 9.31 12.10 -60.47
CA PRO A 6 10.30 12.19 -59.40
C PRO A 6 10.32 10.93 -58.51
N ASP A 7 11.48 10.53 -58.00
CA ASP A 7 11.54 9.48 -56.99
C ASP A 7 11.12 10.03 -55.63
N THR A 8 9.92 9.63 -55.22
CA THR A 8 9.48 9.62 -53.82
C THR A 8 9.42 8.16 -53.42
N VAL A 9 9.93 7.83 -52.22
CA VAL A 9 9.52 6.74 -51.29
C VAL A 9 10.72 6.10 -50.60
N GLY A 10 10.62 6.02 -49.27
CA GLY A 10 11.50 5.29 -48.36
C GLY A 10 11.46 5.91 -46.96
N GLN A 11 10.26 6.11 -46.41
CA GLN A 11 9.62 5.24 -45.41
C GLN A 11 9.99 5.61 -43.97
N ASP A 12 8.94 6.04 -43.26
CA ASP A 12 8.78 6.17 -41.82
C ASP A 12 9.68 5.27 -40.97
N THR A 13 10.44 5.89 -40.08
CA THR A 13 10.98 5.23 -38.87
C THR A 13 10.59 5.94 -37.57
N THR A 14 9.68 6.91 -37.62
CA THR A 14 9.08 7.54 -36.45
C THR A 14 7.63 7.10 -36.26
N VAL A 15 7.41 5.79 -36.28
CA VAL A 15 6.39 5.22 -35.38
C VAL A 15 7.14 4.82 -34.12
N GLU A 16 7.63 5.84 -33.39
CA GLU A 16 7.90 5.66 -31.97
C GLU A 16 6.60 5.17 -31.35
N SER A 17 6.65 3.95 -30.85
CA SER A 17 5.55 3.22 -30.25
C SER A 17 4.69 4.13 -29.39
N ILE A 18 3.43 4.34 -29.81
CA ILE A 18 2.38 5.03 -29.06
C ILE A 18 1.89 4.14 -27.90
N MET A 19 2.61 3.06 -27.57
CA MET A 19 2.39 2.34 -26.32
C MET A 19 2.97 3.21 -25.20
N GLY A 20 2.09 3.80 -24.39
CA GLY A 20 2.51 4.58 -23.22
C GLY A 20 3.51 3.79 -22.37
N VAL A 21 4.45 4.51 -21.74
CA VAL A 21 5.50 3.92 -20.91
C VAL A 21 4.87 2.95 -19.92
N GLY A 22 5.23 1.67 -20.04
CA GLY A 22 4.75 0.62 -19.15
C GLY A 22 5.57 0.55 -17.86
N LEU A 23 4.94 0.20 -16.75
CA LEU A 23 5.59 0.01 -15.45
C LEU A 23 5.14 -1.30 -14.81
N ILE A 24 6.09 -1.97 -14.15
CA ILE A 24 5.82 -2.99 -13.13
C ILE A 24 6.28 -2.42 -11.79
N GLU A 25 5.40 -2.32 -10.82
CA GLU A 25 5.65 -1.66 -9.55
C GLU A 25 5.35 -2.58 -8.37
N ALA A 26 6.23 -2.59 -7.37
CA ALA A 26 5.84 -2.99 -6.02
C ALA A 26 5.23 -1.78 -5.30
N LYS A 27 3.97 -1.89 -4.88
CA LYS A 27 3.24 -0.85 -4.14
C LYS A 27 2.93 -1.34 -2.73
N LEU A 28 3.33 -0.56 -1.74
CA LEU A 28 3.04 -0.80 -0.34
C LEU A 28 1.68 -0.18 -0.01
N ILE A 29 0.77 -0.98 0.53
CA ILE A 29 -0.55 -0.55 0.97
C ILE A 29 -0.83 -1.04 2.38
N SER A 30 -1.75 -0.36 3.06
CA SER A 30 -2.34 -0.87 4.29
C SER A 30 -3.64 -1.63 4.01
N ARG A 31 -3.80 -2.80 4.63
CA ARG A 31 -4.98 -3.66 4.55
C ARG A 31 -5.40 -4.10 5.96
N GLU A 32 -6.67 -4.48 6.10
CA GLU A 32 -7.26 -4.94 7.37
C GLU A 32 -6.48 -6.10 8.01
N TYR A 33 -5.94 -7.00 7.19
CA TYR A 33 -5.20 -8.18 7.64
C TYR A 33 -3.68 -8.01 7.59
N CYS A 34 -3.18 -6.89 7.07
CA CYS A 34 -1.76 -6.59 6.98
C CYS A 34 -1.57 -5.08 6.78
N GLN A 35 -1.09 -4.39 7.81
CA GLN A 35 -0.94 -2.93 7.80
C GLN A 35 0.18 -2.43 6.87
N SER A 36 1.00 -3.34 6.32
CA SER A 36 2.13 -3.03 5.45
C SER A 36 2.32 -4.17 4.46
N HIS A 37 1.51 -4.17 3.39
CA HIS A 37 1.41 -5.25 2.41
C HIS A 37 1.89 -4.82 1.03
N TRP A 38 2.82 -5.56 0.44
CA TRP A 38 3.27 -5.32 -0.93
C TRP A 38 2.33 -5.96 -1.96
N VAL A 39 1.98 -5.17 -2.97
CA VAL A 39 1.19 -5.54 -4.14
C VAL A 39 2.02 -5.30 -5.39
N ILE A 40 1.91 -6.19 -6.38
CA ILE A 40 2.50 -5.94 -7.70
C ILE A 40 1.47 -5.28 -8.60
N THR A 41 1.83 -4.14 -9.19
CA THR A 41 0.98 -3.39 -10.10
C THR A 41 1.63 -3.34 -11.48
N PHE A 42 0.90 -3.77 -12.49
CA PHE A 42 1.23 -3.57 -13.89
C PHE A 42 0.45 -2.37 -14.40
N SER A 43 1.10 -1.40 -15.01
CA SER A 43 0.43 -0.26 -15.62
C SER A 43 0.99 0.06 -17.00
N GLN A 44 0.11 0.33 -17.97
CA GLN A 44 0.50 0.69 -19.33
C GLN A 44 -0.71 1.30 -20.04
N SER A 45 -0.50 2.40 -20.77
CA SER A 45 -1.54 3.04 -21.60
C SER A 45 -2.87 3.29 -20.86
N GLY A 46 -2.80 3.74 -19.60
CA GLY A 46 -3.98 4.00 -18.77
C GLY A 46 -4.68 2.77 -18.20
N LYS A 47 -4.23 1.55 -18.55
CA LYS A 47 -4.66 0.31 -17.90
C LYS A 47 -3.81 0.03 -16.66
N CYS A 48 -4.42 -0.61 -15.67
CA CYS A 48 -3.78 -1.01 -14.43
C CYS A 48 -4.30 -2.40 -14.00
N ILE A 49 -3.40 -3.28 -13.56
CA ILE A 49 -3.72 -4.59 -12.98
C ILE A 49 -2.92 -4.72 -11.70
N ASN A 50 -3.60 -4.99 -10.59
CA ASN A 50 -3.01 -5.21 -9.29
C ASN A 50 -3.08 -6.70 -8.94
N ALA A 51 -1.94 -7.31 -8.68
CA ALA A 51 -1.80 -8.65 -8.17
C ALA A 51 -1.33 -8.59 -6.71
N HIS A 52 -1.96 -9.36 -5.82
CA HIS A 52 -1.47 -9.52 -4.46
C HIS A 52 -1.65 -10.95 -3.97
N LEU A 53 -0.69 -11.39 -3.15
CA LEU A 53 -0.67 -12.73 -2.57
C LEU A 53 -1.10 -12.66 -1.10
N SER A 54 -2.28 -13.19 -0.79
CA SER A 54 -2.81 -13.25 0.58
C SER A 54 -3.15 -14.68 0.96
N LYS A 55 -2.51 -15.21 2.02
CA LYS A 55 -2.75 -16.56 2.55
C LYS A 55 -2.80 -17.61 1.42
N ASP A 56 -1.77 -17.60 0.57
CA ASP A 56 -1.60 -18.53 -0.57
C ASP A 56 -2.53 -18.30 -1.76
N VAL A 57 -3.50 -17.39 -1.64
CA VAL A 57 -4.39 -17.02 -2.73
C VAL A 57 -3.85 -15.79 -3.44
N LEU A 58 -3.52 -15.97 -4.71
CA LEU A 58 -3.26 -14.87 -5.61
C LEU A 58 -4.58 -14.25 -6.07
N ARG A 59 -4.70 -12.93 -5.93
CA ARG A 59 -5.88 -12.19 -6.34
C ARG A 59 -5.49 -11.06 -7.28
N TYR A 60 -6.35 -10.88 -8.28
CA TYR A 60 -6.23 -9.82 -9.27
C TYR A 60 -7.37 -8.81 -9.11
N SER A 61 -7.06 -7.54 -9.30
CA SER A 61 -8.06 -6.48 -9.41
C SER A 61 -7.57 -5.41 -10.38
N ARG A 62 -8.50 -4.81 -11.13
CA ARG A 62 -8.24 -3.59 -11.92
C ARG A 62 -8.71 -2.34 -11.20
N ASP A 63 -9.31 -2.49 -10.02
CA ASP A 63 -9.76 -1.39 -9.20
C ASP A 63 -8.53 -0.62 -8.70
N PRO A 64 -8.66 0.70 -8.50
CA PRO A 64 -7.62 1.47 -7.85
C PRO A 64 -7.24 0.84 -6.52
N LEU A 65 -5.94 0.81 -6.24
CA LEU A 65 -5.47 0.47 -4.89
C LEU A 65 -6.00 1.53 -3.91
N PRO A 66 -6.17 1.15 -2.63
CA PRO A 66 -6.37 2.13 -1.56
C PRO A 66 -5.14 3.03 -1.45
N GLU A 67 -5.03 3.77 -0.36
CA GLU A 67 -3.85 4.57 -0.04
C GLU A 67 -2.55 3.77 -0.22
N VAL A 68 -1.74 4.22 -1.18
CA VAL A 68 -0.41 3.68 -1.47
C VAL A 68 0.60 4.45 -0.63
N VAL A 69 1.22 3.76 0.32
CA VAL A 69 2.20 4.32 1.25
C VAL A 69 3.53 4.58 0.54
N SER A 70 3.94 3.66 -0.34
CA SER A 70 5.20 3.76 -1.09
C SER A 70 5.14 2.92 -2.35
N SER A 71 5.97 3.23 -3.34
CA SER A 71 6.15 2.39 -4.52
C SER A 71 7.61 2.30 -4.99
N ILE A 72 7.96 1.16 -5.56
CA ILE A 72 9.21 0.96 -6.31
C ILE A 72 8.82 0.43 -7.68
N GLY A 73 9.05 1.23 -8.72
CA GLY A 73 8.65 0.92 -10.09
C GLY A 73 9.82 0.62 -11.01
N PHE A 74 9.63 -0.27 -11.96
CA PHE A 74 10.58 -0.56 -13.04
C PHE A 74 9.88 -0.33 -14.38
N ARG A 75 10.58 0.29 -15.32
CA ARG A 75 10.04 0.50 -16.67
C ARG A 75 10.04 -0.80 -17.45
N ILE A 76 8.94 -1.05 -18.13
CA ILE A 76 8.83 -2.12 -19.12
C ILE A 76 9.62 -1.68 -20.35
N LYS A 77 10.52 -2.55 -20.81
CA LYS A 77 11.36 -2.27 -21.99
C LYS A 77 10.52 -2.19 -23.26
N ASN A 78 10.98 -1.38 -24.21
CA ASN A 78 10.33 -1.24 -25.50
C ASN A 78 10.26 -2.59 -26.24
N GLY A 79 9.13 -2.82 -26.92
CA GLY A 79 8.91 -4.05 -27.68
C GLY A 79 8.50 -5.26 -26.84
N LYS A 80 8.35 -5.11 -25.52
CA LYS A 80 7.79 -6.16 -24.66
C LYS A 80 6.25 -6.22 -24.77
N PRO A 81 5.64 -7.39 -24.51
CA PRO A 81 4.20 -7.57 -24.62
C PRO A 81 3.39 -6.59 -23.75
N PRO A 82 2.11 -6.36 -24.08
CA PRO A 82 1.17 -5.66 -23.22
C PRO A 82 1.07 -6.27 -21.81
N ILE A 83 0.67 -5.45 -20.83
CA ILE A 83 0.53 -5.89 -19.44
C ILE A 83 -0.45 -7.05 -19.21
N ASP A 84 -1.42 -7.22 -20.10
CA ASP A 84 -2.37 -8.33 -20.02
C ASP A 84 -1.66 -9.68 -20.29
N ASP A 85 -0.69 -9.70 -21.21
CA ASP A 85 0.09 -10.89 -21.57
C ASP A 85 1.22 -11.16 -20.56
N LEU A 86 1.86 -10.09 -20.06
CA LEU A 86 2.91 -10.22 -19.02
C LEU A 86 2.38 -10.90 -17.75
N LEU A 87 1.07 -10.84 -17.49
CA LEU A 87 0.45 -11.49 -16.34
C LEU A 87 0.59 -13.02 -16.37
N GLU A 88 0.68 -13.62 -17.56
CA GLU A 88 0.85 -15.08 -17.73
C GLU A 88 2.20 -15.56 -17.18
N ASP A 89 3.21 -14.68 -17.18
CA ASP A 89 4.55 -14.94 -16.65
C ASP A 89 4.68 -14.60 -15.15
N LEU A 90 3.57 -14.31 -14.46
CA LEU A 90 3.60 -13.93 -13.05
C LEU A 90 4.11 -15.11 -12.20
N TRP A 91 5.28 -14.92 -11.61
CA TRP A 91 5.93 -15.97 -10.82
C TRP A 91 5.18 -16.27 -9.52
N LEU A 92 4.85 -17.55 -9.33
CA LEU A 92 4.21 -18.09 -8.13
C LEU A 92 5.03 -19.25 -7.58
N PRO A 93 5.78 -19.05 -6.49
CA PRO A 93 6.65 -20.09 -5.99
C PRO A 93 5.81 -21.07 -5.18
N PRO A 94 5.82 -22.37 -5.52
CA PRO A 94 5.07 -23.39 -4.77
C PRO A 94 5.41 -23.39 -3.27
N SER A 95 6.66 -23.07 -2.94
CA SER A 95 7.19 -23.02 -1.58
C SER A 95 6.65 -21.89 -0.69
N PHE A 96 5.99 -20.86 -1.25
CA PHE A 96 5.23 -19.91 -0.44
C PHE A 96 3.87 -20.45 -0.02
N MET A 97 3.33 -21.47 -0.70
CA MET A 97 1.99 -22.02 -0.40
C MET A 97 1.98 -23.03 0.75
N GLU A 98 3.14 -23.45 1.25
CA GLU A 98 3.27 -24.63 2.12
C GLU A 98 3.79 -24.31 3.54
N ARG A 99 4.08 -23.04 3.87
CA ARG A 99 4.60 -22.67 5.20
C ARG A 99 3.48 -22.20 6.15
N PRO A 100 3.51 -22.58 7.44
CA PRO A 100 2.65 -21.97 8.46
C PRO A 100 2.96 -20.46 8.55
N ARG A 101 2.00 -19.62 8.17
CA ARG A 101 2.20 -18.17 8.04
C ARG A 101 1.81 -17.41 9.31
N GLU A 102 2.75 -17.25 10.23
CA GLU A 102 2.62 -16.23 11.30
C GLU A 102 2.89 -14.81 10.75
N PHE A 103 3.51 -14.69 9.56
CA PHE A 103 3.94 -13.42 8.96
C PHE A 103 3.53 -13.27 7.48
N CYS A 104 3.48 -12.03 6.99
CA CYS A 104 3.22 -11.71 5.58
C CYS A 104 4.47 -11.89 4.72
N ASP A 105 4.48 -12.89 3.83
CA ASP A 105 5.60 -13.11 2.87
C ASP A 105 5.53 -12.22 1.62
N CYS A 106 4.84 -11.08 1.73
CA CYS A 106 4.60 -10.17 0.63
C CYS A 106 5.89 -9.53 0.08
N VAL A 107 6.94 -9.37 0.92
CA VAL A 107 8.25 -8.89 0.47
C VAL A 107 8.91 -9.87 -0.48
N GLN A 108 9.03 -11.14 -0.07
CA GLN A 108 9.74 -12.15 -0.86
C GLN A 108 8.98 -12.45 -2.16
N TRP A 109 7.64 -12.44 -2.10
CA TRP A 109 6.83 -12.54 -3.29
C TRP A 109 7.06 -11.36 -4.24
N ALA A 110 6.98 -10.11 -3.76
CA ALA A 110 7.20 -8.93 -4.60
C ALA A 110 8.60 -8.90 -5.22
N PHE A 111 9.63 -9.21 -4.42
CA PHE A 111 11.00 -9.37 -4.90
C PHE A 111 11.09 -10.42 -6.00
N GLY A 112 10.55 -11.61 -5.77
CA GLY A 112 10.63 -12.72 -6.71
C GLY A 112 9.94 -12.44 -8.04
N VAL A 113 8.78 -11.77 -8.00
CA VAL A 113 8.07 -11.35 -9.22
C VAL A 113 8.91 -10.37 -10.03
N ILE A 114 9.45 -9.33 -9.40
CA ILE A 114 10.29 -8.34 -10.08
C ILE A 114 11.56 -9.00 -10.64
N TYR A 115 12.20 -9.85 -9.84
CA TYR A 115 13.39 -10.59 -10.26
C TYR A 115 13.10 -11.49 -11.46
N ASN A 116 11.94 -12.15 -11.50
CA ASN A 116 11.52 -12.96 -12.64
C ASN A 116 11.37 -12.11 -13.92
N TYR A 117 10.69 -10.97 -13.85
CA TYR A 117 10.56 -10.08 -15.02
C TYR A 117 11.90 -9.49 -15.46
N SER A 118 12.83 -9.27 -14.55
CA SER A 118 14.20 -8.93 -14.94
C SER A 118 14.89 -10.10 -15.63
N GLY A 119 14.73 -11.33 -15.15
CA GLY A 119 15.31 -12.54 -15.76
C GLY A 119 14.76 -12.82 -17.17
N LEU A 120 13.50 -12.46 -17.42
CA LEU A 120 12.87 -12.47 -18.75
C LEU A 120 13.22 -11.24 -19.60
N ASP A 121 14.10 -10.37 -19.10
CA ASP A 121 14.51 -9.12 -19.75
C ASP A 121 13.31 -8.19 -20.03
N CYS A 122 12.20 -8.29 -19.30
CA CYS A 122 10.98 -7.50 -19.54
C CYS A 122 11.07 -6.07 -19.01
N ILE A 123 11.92 -5.84 -18.00
CA ILE A 123 12.05 -4.56 -17.31
C ILE A 123 13.50 -4.08 -17.29
N ASP A 124 13.68 -2.79 -17.00
CA ASP A 124 14.98 -2.21 -16.67
C ASP A 124 15.57 -2.81 -15.38
N THR A 125 16.90 -2.82 -15.28
CA THR A 125 17.63 -3.38 -14.13
C THR A 125 17.71 -2.43 -12.93
N VAL A 126 17.30 -1.18 -13.12
CA VAL A 126 17.27 -0.14 -12.10
C VAL A 126 15.87 0.45 -12.06
N SER A 127 15.34 0.65 -10.86
CA SER A 127 14.02 1.24 -10.66
C SER A 127 13.96 2.69 -11.16
N THR A 128 12.76 3.22 -11.31
CA THR A 128 12.50 4.63 -11.61
C THR A 128 13.00 5.59 -10.52
N THR A 129 13.31 5.06 -9.34
CA THR A 129 13.84 5.80 -8.19
C THR A 129 15.32 5.50 -7.92
N GLY A 130 16.00 4.73 -8.78
CA GLY A 130 17.44 4.46 -8.68
C GLY A 130 17.81 3.25 -7.81
N ILE A 131 16.85 2.39 -7.46
CA ILE A 131 17.08 1.17 -6.67
C ILE A 131 17.48 0.04 -7.62
N SER A 132 18.62 -0.59 -7.36
CA SER A 132 19.08 -1.75 -8.12
C SER A 132 18.32 -3.03 -7.71
N LEU A 133 18.34 -4.06 -8.57
CA LEU A 133 17.75 -5.35 -8.21
C LEU A 133 18.45 -6.03 -7.02
N ASP A 134 19.76 -5.82 -6.88
CA ASP A 134 20.55 -6.37 -5.77
C ASP A 134 20.14 -5.75 -4.43
N ASP A 135 19.77 -4.46 -4.43
CA ASP A 135 19.33 -3.73 -3.24
C ASP A 135 17.82 -3.87 -2.96
N LEU A 136 17.06 -4.38 -3.93
CA LEU A 136 15.60 -4.35 -3.91
C LEU A 136 14.99 -5.03 -2.68
N VAL A 137 15.51 -6.21 -2.30
CA VAL A 137 14.96 -6.94 -1.14
C VAL A 137 15.16 -6.16 0.16
N GLY A 138 16.33 -5.52 0.32
CA GLY A 138 16.65 -4.69 1.47
C GLY A 138 15.74 -3.46 1.55
N GLU A 139 15.51 -2.82 0.41
CA GLU A 139 14.62 -1.65 0.32
C GLU A 139 13.16 -2.00 0.59
N LEU A 140 12.65 -3.13 0.07
CA LEU A 140 11.30 -3.61 0.37
C LEU A 140 11.10 -3.86 1.87
N VAL A 141 12.08 -4.50 2.54
CA VAL A 141 12.04 -4.75 3.99
C VAL A 141 12.11 -3.42 4.76
N ARG A 142 13.03 -2.53 4.39
CA ARG A 142 13.24 -1.23 5.07
C ARG A 142 11.98 -0.39 5.04
N ILE A 143 11.36 -0.25 3.86
CA ILE A 143 10.14 0.54 3.68
C ILE A 143 8.96 -0.11 4.43
N GLN A 144 8.79 -1.43 4.30
CA GLN A 144 7.72 -2.15 5.00
C GLN A 144 7.80 -1.98 6.52
N SER A 145 9.02 -2.12 7.06
CA SER A 145 9.28 -2.00 8.51
C SER A 145 9.07 -0.57 9.00
N GLY A 146 9.52 0.43 8.22
CA GLY A 146 9.27 1.84 8.52
C GLY A 146 7.77 2.14 8.64
N ALA A 147 6.98 1.69 7.66
CA ALA A 147 5.53 1.88 7.69
C ALA A 147 4.86 1.21 8.90
N LEU A 148 5.32 0.02 9.33
CA LEU A 148 4.79 -0.62 10.54
C LEU A 148 5.11 0.15 11.81
N ILE A 149 6.32 0.71 11.91
CA ILE A 149 6.73 1.56 13.05
C ILE A 149 5.84 2.81 13.11
N ASP A 150 5.60 3.46 11.98
CA ASP A 150 4.76 4.66 11.91
C ASP A 150 3.32 4.38 12.33
N VAL A 151 2.74 3.27 11.89
CA VAL A 151 1.39 2.84 12.31
C VAL A 151 1.36 2.59 13.82
N ASN A 152 2.35 1.87 14.36
CA ASN A 152 2.42 1.58 15.79
C ASN A 152 2.57 2.86 16.62
N MET A 153 3.41 3.81 16.19
CA MET A 153 3.52 5.12 16.84
C MET A 153 2.20 5.88 16.81
N GLY A 154 1.49 5.89 15.67
CA GLY A 154 0.17 6.52 15.54
C GLY A 154 -0.86 5.94 16.53
N LEU A 155 -0.89 4.61 16.69
CA LEU A 155 -1.76 3.96 17.66
C LEU A 155 -1.41 4.34 19.11
N THR A 156 -0.13 4.31 19.47
CA THR A 156 0.29 4.69 20.85
C THR A 156 -0.02 6.14 21.19
N LEU A 157 0.05 7.06 20.22
CA LEU A 157 -0.33 8.45 20.42
C LEU A 157 -1.85 8.62 20.56
N SER A 158 -2.63 7.88 19.77
CA SER A 158 -4.10 7.85 19.87
C SER A 158 -4.57 7.29 21.21
N GLU A 159 -3.97 6.19 21.68
CA GLU A 159 -4.27 5.62 22.99
C GLU A 159 -3.97 6.60 24.14
N ARG A 160 -2.85 7.32 24.07
CA ARG A 160 -2.52 8.36 25.05
C ARG A 160 -3.52 9.51 25.06
N ALA A 161 -3.95 9.97 23.88
CA ALA A 161 -4.96 11.03 23.78
C ALA A 161 -6.30 10.60 24.42
N CYS A 162 -6.73 9.36 24.20
CA CYS A 162 -7.95 8.81 24.81
C CYS A 162 -7.85 8.68 26.35
N ILE A 163 -6.66 8.40 26.89
CA ILE A 163 -6.43 8.30 28.35
C ILE A 163 -6.44 9.69 29.00
N GLU A 164 -5.87 10.71 28.35
CA GLU A 164 -5.83 12.08 28.85
C GLU A 164 -7.22 12.75 28.89
N ASP A 165 -8.13 12.37 27.99
CA ASP A 165 -9.52 12.85 27.98
C ASP A 165 -10.35 12.27 29.14
N TYR A 166 -10.15 10.99 29.49
CA TYR A 166 -10.75 10.39 30.69
C TYR A 166 -10.20 10.95 32.02
N GLY A 167 -8.92 11.35 32.04
CA GLY A 167 -8.28 11.98 33.21
C GLY A 167 -8.79 13.40 33.52
N SER A 168 -9.34 14.10 32.52
CA SER A 168 -9.90 15.45 32.69
C SER A 168 -11.33 15.44 33.27
N LEU A 169 -12.09 14.35 33.11
CA LEU A 169 -13.39 14.18 33.75
C LEU A 169 -13.29 13.74 35.23
N ALA A 170 -12.15 13.21 35.66
CA ALA A 170 -11.95 12.74 37.04
C ALA A 170 -11.42 13.83 38.00
N ARG A 171 -11.17 15.06 37.53
CA ARG A 171 -10.56 16.15 38.31
C ARG A 171 -11.49 17.34 38.62
N SER A 172 -12.80 17.13 38.62
CA SER A 172 -13.75 18.05 39.23
C SER A 172 -14.34 17.46 40.52
N ASN A 173 -13.49 17.17 41.51
CA ASN A 173 -13.97 16.96 42.88
C ASN A 173 -13.76 18.23 43.71
N ASP A 174 -14.90 18.79 44.11
CA ASP A 174 -15.19 19.13 45.51
C ASP A 174 -14.48 20.36 46.11
N ARG A 175 -15.27 21.44 46.30
CA ARG A 175 -15.25 22.33 47.47
C ARG A 175 -16.23 23.49 47.29
N SER A 176 -17.31 23.50 48.08
CA SER A 176 -17.59 24.56 49.07
C SER A 176 -18.91 24.31 49.80
N ALA A 177 -18.81 24.07 51.11
CA ALA A 177 -19.92 24.06 52.05
C ALA A 177 -20.26 25.47 52.58
N THR A 178 -21.44 25.57 53.21
CA THR A 178 -22.04 26.68 54.02
C THR A 178 -22.76 27.80 53.23
N ARG A 179 -23.97 28.27 53.59
CA ARG A 179 -24.52 28.58 54.93
C ARG A 179 -26.07 28.79 54.94
N ALA A 180 -26.71 28.33 56.01
CA ALA A 180 -27.94 28.73 56.72
C ALA A 180 -29.07 29.61 56.09
N GLY A 181 -30.33 29.21 56.36
CA GLY A 181 -31.52 30.07 56.25
C GLY A 181 -32.82 29.44 56.78
N ALA A 182 -33.04 29.56 58.10
CA ALA A 182 -34.30 29.66 58.86
C ALA A 182 -35.56 28.79 58.54
N HIS A 183 -35.96 27.99 59.54
CA HIS A 183 -37.33 27.53 59.89
C HIS A 183 -38.26 28.73 60.27
N PRO A 184 -39.59 28.60 60.57
CA PRO A 184 -40.32 27.41 61.09
C PRO A 184 -41.78 27.22 60.57
N ARG A 185 -42.43 26.19 61.16
CA ARG A 185 -43.86 25.94 61.40
C ARG A 185 -44.36 24.63 60.75
N ASP A 186 -45.20 23.82 61.35
CA ASP A 186 -45.68 23.54 62.72
C ASP A 186 -46.49 22.26 62.54
N ALA A 187 -46.34 21.28 63.43
CA ALA A 187 -47.37 20.34 63.91
C ALA A 187 -46.72 19.04 64.43
N GLU A 188 -46.66 18.95 65.74
CA GLU A 188 -46.64 17.72 66.53
C GLU A 188 -47.74 16.75 66.08
N VAL A 189 -47.50 15.44 66.18
CA VAL A 189 -48.26 14.53 67.07
C VAL A 189 -47.43 13.26 67.32
N ASP A 190 -47.10 13.10 68.60
CA ASP A 190 -46.71 11.91 69.38
C ASP A 190 -47.72 10.75 69.16
N ASP A 191 -47.35 9.48 69.03
CA ASP A 191 -47.07 8.62 70.18
C ASP A 191 -46.58 7.25 69.67
N GLY A 192 -45.55 6.72 70.31
CA GLY A 192 -45.04 5.37 70.06
C GLY A 192 -45.78 4.28 70.83
N LYS A 193 -45.96 3.11 70.20
CA LYS A 193 -45.62 1.78 70.73
C LYS A 193 -46.00 0.68 69.74
#